data_AF-A0AAD9NU97-F1
#
_entry.id   AF-A0AAD9NU97-F1
#
_cell.length_a   1.000
_cell.length_b   1.000
_cell.length_c   1.000
_cell.angle_alpha   90.00
_cell.angle_beta   90.00
_cell.angle_gamma   90.00
#
_symmetry.space_group_name_H-M   'P 1'
#
loop_
_entity.id
_entity.type
_entity.pdbx_description
1 polymer ?
#
loop_
_entity_poly.entity_id
_entity_poly.type
_entity_poly.pdbx_seq_one_letter_code
_entity_poly.pdbx_strand_id
1 'polypeptide(L)'
;MYEYMFLYIYIYIYIYIYIYIYTYINTYIHTYIHTHIHTYIHTYIHTYIHTYMHACIHTYIHTYIHTYIHTYIHTYIYTYIHIYIHTYIHTYIHTYIHTYIHTHIHTYIHTYIHTYIHTYIHTYINTYIHTYIHTYIHTYIHTYIRQINYYYRTIREQDKLIARGPTRTCETRRDTVVRHCGCDVTVILRHFRPCLLVQVPLFTYNFLD
;
A
#
# COMPACT_ATOMS: atom_id res chain seq x y z
N MET A 1 17.46 -62.74 -123.63
CA MET A 1 17.28 -63.35 -122.29
C MET A 1 18.26 -62.78 -121.27
N TYR A 2 19.57 -62.75 -121.57
CA TYR A 2 20.60 -62.25 -120.66
C TYR A 2 20.46 -60.76 -120.32
N GLU A 3 20.23 -59.88 -121.30
CA GLU A 3 20.01 -58.45 -121.04
C GLU A 3 18.75 -58.16 -120.22
N TYR A 4 17.66 -58.90 -120.46
CA TYR A 4 16.42 -58.77 -119.68
C TYR A 4 16.62 -59.21 -118.23
N MET A 5 17.36 -60.31 -118.02
CA MET A 5 17.72 -60.77 -116.67
C MET A 5 18.61 -59.77 -115.94
N PHE A 6 19.59 -59.19 -116.64
CA PHE A 6 20.47 -58.17 -116.08
C PHE A 6 19.70 -56.89 -115.69
N LEU A 7 18.82 -56.40 -116.57
CA LEU A 7 17.98 -55.22 -116.31
C LEU A 7 17.01 -55.45 -115.14
N TYR A 8 16.40 -56.63 -115.06
CA TYR A 8 15.51 -57.00 -113.95
C TYR A 8 16.25 -57.06 -112.61
N ILE A 9 17.42 -57.71 -112.57
CA ILE A 9 18.26 -57.79 -111.37
C ILE A 9 18.71 -56.39 -110.96
N TYR A 10 19.13 -55.57 -111.92
CA TYR A 10 19.56 -54.20 -111.65
C TYR A 10 18.43 -53.34 -111.06
N ILE A 11 17.24 -53.36 -111.68
CA ILE A 11 16.07 -52.61 -111.21
C ILE A 11 15.63 -53.11 -109.82
N TYR A 12 15.61 -54.43 -109.60
CA TYR A 12 15.26 -55.00 -108.30
C TYR A 12 16.22 -54.57 -107.20
N ILE A 13 17.53 -54.68 -107.44
CA ILE A 13 18.57 -54.24 -106.49
C ILE A 13 18.44 -52.74 -106.24
N TYR A 14 18.25 -51.93 -107.28
CA TYR A 14 18.09 -50.49 -107.15
C TYR A 14 16.87 -50.12 -106.30
N ILE A 15 15.70 -50.71 -106.58
CA ILE A 15 14.47 -50.45 -105.82
C ILE A 15 14.61 -50.94 -104.38
N TYR A 16 15.20 -52.11 -104.15
CA TYR A 16 15.41 -52.64 -102.81
C TYR A 16 16.34 -51.75 -101.98
N ILE A 17 17.48 -51.34 -102.55
CA ILE A 17 18.42 -50.42 -101.91
C ILE A 17 17.73 -49.07 -101.64
N TYR A 18 16.99 -48.54 -102.61
CA TYR A 18 16.29 -47.26 -102.45
C TYR A 18 15.25 -47.31 -101.33
N ILE A 19 14.39 -48.33 -101.32
CA ILE A 19 13.35 -48.49 -100.28
C ILE A 19 14.01 -48.73 -98.92
N TYR A 20 15.02 -49.59 -98.83
CA TYR A 20 15.71 -49.87 -97.57
C TYR A 20 16.38 -48.62 -97.00
N ILE A 21 17.14 -47.88 -97.83
CA ILE A 21 17.78 -46.63 -97.41
C ILE A 21 16.74 -45.59 -97.02
N TYR A 22 15.70 -45.39 -97.84
CA TYR A 22 14.67 -44.38 -97.57
C TYR A 22 13.89 -44.70 -96.29
N THR A 23 13.46 -45.94 -96.11
CA THR A 23 12.71 -46.36 -94.91
C THR A 23 13.60 -46.34 -93.67
N TYR A 24 14.83 -46.84 -93.74
CA TYR A 24 15.75 -46.83 -92.61
C TYR A 24 16.12 -45.41 -92.19
N ILE A 25 16.49 -44.54 -93.13
CA ILE A 25 16.81 -43.15 -92.84
C ILE A 25 15.59 -42.42 -92.28
N ASN A 26 14.43 -42.56 -92.91
CA ASN A 26 13.25 -41.82 -92.48
C ASN A 26 12.74 -42.32 -91.12
N THR A 27 12.69 -43.63 -90.88
CA THR A 27 12.30 -44.16 -89.58
C THR A 27 13.33 -43.84 -88.50
N TYR A 28 14.63 -43.99 -88.77
CA TYR A 28 15.67 -43.69 -87.79
C TYR A 28 15.71 -42.20 -87.45
N ILE A 29 15.71 -41.32 -88.45
CA ILE A 29 15.69 -39.87 -88.23
C ILE A 29 14.39 -39.46 -87.54
N HIS A 30 13.24 -39.91 -88.03
CA HIS A 30 11.95 -39.52 -87.44
C HIS A 30 11.82 -40.03 -86.01
N THR A 31 12.10 -41.30 -85.74
CA THR A 31 12.00 -41.84 -84.38
C THR A 31 13.05 -41.24 -83.46
N TYR A 32 14.32 -41.13 -83.87
CA TYR A 32 15.36 -40.58 -83.04
C TYR A 32 15.11 -39.10 -82.74
N ILE A 33 14.85 -38.27 -83.74
CA ILE A 33 14.60 -36.85 -83.54
C ILE A 33 13.29 -36.66 -82.77
N HIS A 34 12.19 -37.28 -83.19
CA HIS A 34 10.90 -37.08 -82.53
C HIS A 34 10.94 -37.56 -81.08
N THR A 35 11.38 -38.80 -80.82
CA THR A 35 11.41 -39.31 -79.45
C THR A 35 12.40 -38.56 -78.61
N HIS A 36 13.62 -38.30 -79.08
CA HIS A 36 14.65 -37.69 -78.26
C HIS A 36 14.36 -36.22 -77.98
N ILE A 37 13.90 -35.45 -78.98
CA ILE A 37 13.53 -34.05 -78.77
C ILE A 37 12.25 -33.96 -77.96
N HIS A 38 11.20 -34.72 -78.29
CA HIS A 38 9.94 -34.66 -77.56
C HIS A 38 10.12 -35.10 -76.11
N THR A 39 10.80 -36.23 -75.85
CA THR A 39 11.03 -36.69 -74.48
C THR A 39 11.95 -35.75 -73.72
N TYR A 40 13.03 -35.25 -74.31
CA TYR A 40 13.94 -34.33 -73.63
C TYR A 40 13.26 -33.01 -73.31
N ILE A 41 12.59 -32.39 -74.29
CA ILE A 41 11.87 -31.13 -74.07
C ILE A 41 10.73 -31.33 -73.07
N HIS A 42 9.91 -32.36 -73.25
CA HIS A 42 8.78 -32.60 -72.35
C HIS A 42 9.27 -32.90 -70.93
N THR A 43 10.25 -33.79 -70.75
CA THR A 43 10.76 -34.12 -69.42
C THR A 43 11.48 -32.93 -68.80
N TYR A 44 12.34 -32.23 -69.52
CA TYR A 44 13.07 -31.07 -69.00
C TYR A 44 12.12 -29.94 -68.61
N ILE A 45 11.22 -29.54 -69.51
CA ILE A 45 10.27 -28.45 -69.23
C ILE A 45 9.31 -28.86 -68.11
N HIS A 46 8.71 -30.05 -68.19
CA HIS A 46 7.76 -30.50 -67.19
C HIS A 46 8.43 -30.64 -65.82
N THR A 47 9.58 -31.32 -65.74
CA THR A 47 10.27 -31.48 -64.46
C THR A 47 10.76 -30.15 -63.93
N TYR A 48 11.41 -29.31 -64.75
CA TYR A 48 11.94 -28.04 -64.29
C TYR A 48 10.82 -27.10 -63.84
N ILE A 49 9.80 -26.86 -64.66
CA ILE A 49 8.70 -25.97 -64.30
C ILE A 49 7.94 -26.52 -63.12
N HIS A 50 7.57 -27.80 -63.12
CA HIS A 50 6.77 -28.36 -62.03
C HIS A 50 7.56 -28.40 -60.72
N THR A 51 8.82 -28.84 -60.72
CA THR A 51 9.62 -28.89 -59.49
C THR A 51 9.97 -27.50 -58.99
N TYR A 52 10.34 -26.58 -59.87
CA TYR A 52 10.67 -25.21 -59.49
C TYR A 52 9.43 -24.47 -58.98
N MET A 53 8.31 -24.50 -59.70
CA MET A 53 7.08 -23.87 -59.20
C MET A 53 6.60 -24.51 -57.91
N HIS A 54 6.58 -25.84 -57.83
CA HIS A 54 6.14 -26.50 -56.61
C HIS A 54 7.07 -26.17 -55.44
N ALA A 55 8.39 -26.21 -55.62
CA ALA A 55 9.34 -25.86 -54.58
C ALA A 55 9.20 -24.39 -54.18
N CYS A 56 9.18 -23.44 -55.11
CA CYS A 56 9.03 -22.02 -54.81
C CYS A 56 7.70 -21.70 -54.13
N ILE A 57 6.58 -22.21 -54.65
CA ILE A 57 5.27 -21.96 -54.06
C ILE A 57 5.16 -22.63 -52.70
N HIS A 58 5.53 -23.90 -52.59
CA HIS A 58 5.46 -24.62 -51.32
C HIS A 58 6.37 -23.96 -50.29
N THR A 59 7.62 -23.66 -50.62
CA THR A 59 8.54 -22.99 -49.69
C THR A 59 8.04 -21.61 -49.34
N TYR A 60 7.63 -20.78 -50.29
CA TYR A 60 7.15 -19.43 -50.00
C TYR A 60 5.89 -19.44 -49.14
N ILE A 61 4.86 -20.21 -49.53
CA ILE A 61 3.62 -20.29 -48.77
C ILE A 61 3.86 -20.92 -47.40
N HIS A 62 4.56 -22.06 -47.34
CA HIS A 62 4.80 -22.74 -46.07
C HIS A 62 5.66 -21.88 -45.15
N THR A 63 6.76 -21.30 -45.63
CA THR A 63 7.61 -20.45 -44.78
C THR A 63 6.88 -19.19 -44.39
N TYR A 64 6.23 -18.48 -45.31
CA TYR A 64 5.53 -17.25 -45.00
C TYR A 64 4.38 -17.49 -44.03
N ILE A 65 3.49 -18.45 -44.30
CA ILE A 65 2.35 -18.75 -43.42
C ILE A 65 2.85 -19.28 -42.09
N HIS A 66 3.74 -20.27 -42.08
CA HIS A 66 4.22 -20.86 -40.83
C HIS A 66 4.98 -19.83 -40.00
N THR A 67 5.93 -19.09 -40.59
CA THR A 67 6.68 -18.07 -39.84
C THR A 67 5.76 -16.97 -39.39
N TYR A 68 4.97 -16.35 -40.28
CA TYR A 68 4.11 -15.23 -39.92
C TYR A 68 3.08 -15.62 -38.87
N ILE A 69 2.34 -16.70 -39.07
CA ILE A 69 1.32 -17.14 -38.11
C ILE A 69 1.98 -17.58 -36.81
N HIS A 70 3.03 -18.41 -36.86
CA HIS A 70 3.66 -18.88 -35.63
C HIS A 70 4.32 -17.73 -34.87
N THR A 71 5.10 -16.86 -35.52
CA THR A 71 5.72 -15.72 -34.84
C THR A 71 4.69 -14.74 -34.36
N TYR A 72 3.68 -14.39 -35.16
CA TYR A 72 2.67 -13.41 -34.76
C TYR A 72 1.83 -13.94 -33.61
N ILE A 73 1.27 -15.15 -33.73
CA ILE A 73 0.46 -15.76 -32.67
C ILE A 73 1.31 -15.99 -31.43
N HIS A 74 2.48 -16.61 -31.55
CA HIS A 74 3.31 -16.91 -30.39
C HIS A 74 3.78 -15.61 -29.72
N THR A 75 4.28 -14.62 -30.46
CA THR A 75 4.71 -13.35 -29.86
C THR A 75 3.53 -12.60 -29.28
N TYR A 76 2.42 -12.46 -29.99
CA TYR A 76 1.26 -11.72 -29.50
C TYR A 76 0.65 -12.39 -28.26
N ILE A 77 0.38 -13.69 -28.30
CA ILE A 77 -0.19 -14.42 -27.17
C ILE A 77 0.79 -14.44 -26.00
N TYR A 78 2.06 -14.79 -26.23
CA TYR A 78 3.04 -14.86 -25.15
C TYR A 78 3.28 -13.49 -24.53
N THR A 79 3.50 -12.45 -25.32
CA THR A 79 3.73 -11.09 -24.81
C THR A 79 2.48 -10.55 -24.12
N TYR A 80 1.29 -10.70 -24.71
CA TYR A 80 0.07 -10.22 -24.10
C TYR A 80 -0.22 -10.93 -22.79
N ILE A 81 -0.18 -12.26 -22.77
CA ILE A 81 -0.42 -13.04 -21.55
C ILE A 81 0.66 -12.76 -20.51
N HIS A 82 1.94 -12.79 -20.89
CA HIS A 82 3.03 -12.55 -19.97
C HIS A 82 2.97 -11.14 -19.38
N ILE A 83 2.83 -10.11 -20.22
CA ILE A 83 2.74 -8.72 -19.76
C ILE A 83 1.48 -8.53 -18.94
N TYR A 84 0.33 -9.01 -19.38
CA TYR A 84 -0.93 -8.83 -18.65
C TYR A 84 -0.89 -9.52 -17.29
N ILE A 85 -0.50 -10.80 -17.24
CA ILE A 85 -0.41 -11.56 -15.99
C ILE A 85 0.66 -10.97 -15.09
N HIS A 86 1.86 -10.70 -15.60
CA HIS A 86 2.95 -10.16 -14.80
C HIS A 86 2.60 -8.77 -14.27
N THR A 87 2.12 -7.86 -15.12
CA THR A 87 1.75 -6.51 -14.67
C THR A 87 0.55 -6.54 -13.75
N TYR A 88 -0.50 -7.30 -14.05
CA TYR A 88 -1.67 -7.40 -13.18
C TYR A 88 -1.32 -7.99 -11.82
N ILE A 89 -0.64 -9.15 -11.79
CA ILE A 89 -0.26 -9.80 -10.53
C ILE A 89 0.72 -8.91 -9.76
N HIS A 90 1.77 -8.42 -10.40
CA HIS A 90 2.76 -7.59 -9.73
C HIS A 90 2.13 -6.30 -9.19
N THR A 91 1.36 -5.58 -10.01
CA THR A 91 0.72 -4.32 -9.56
C THR A 91 -0.33 -4.60 -8.50
N TYR A 92 -1.19 -5.60 -8.67
CA TYR A 92 -2.22 -5.92 -7.68
C TYR A 92 -1.60 -6.36 -6.35
N ILE A 93 -0.66 -7.31 -6.37
CA ILE A 93 -0.01 -7.79 -5.16
C ILE A 93 0.81 -6.68 -4.53
N HIS A 94 1.63 -5.96 -5.29
CA HIS A 94 2.44 -4.88 -4.74
C HIS A 94 1.58 -3.77 -4.17
N THR A 95 0.57 -3.29 -4.90
CA THR A 95 -0.33 -2.25 -4.40
C THR A 95 -1.13 -2.72 -3.21
N TYR A 96 -1.73 -3.91 -3.25
CA TYR A 96 -2.52 -4.45 -2.14
C TYR A 96 -1.65 -4.65 -0.89
N ILE A 97 -0.52 -5.34 -1.01
CA ILE A 97 0.38 -5.58 0.12
C ILE A 97 0.96 -4.27 0.64
N HIS A 98 1.49 -3.42 -0.25
CA HIS A 98 2.08 -2.16 0.18
C HIS A 98 1.03 -1.26 0.82
N THR A 99 -0.13 -1.06 0.20
CA THR A 99 -1.19 -0.21 0.78
C THR A 99 -1.72 -0.81 2.06
N TYR A 100 -2.07 -2.09 2.10
CA TYR A 100 -2.60 -2.74 3.30
C TYR A 100 -1.57 -2.69 4.43
N ILE A 101 -0.35 -3.19 4.22
CA ILE A 101 0.67 -3.21 5.27
C ILE A 101 1.04 -1.78 5.68
N HIS A 102 1.35 -0.90 4.73
CA HIS A 102 1.75 0.46 5.06
C HIS A 102 0.63 1.21 5.76
N THR A 103 -0.60 1.20 5.24
CA THR A 103 -1.71 1.92 5.88
C THR A 103 -2.04 1.30 7.23
N HIS A 104 -2.14 -0.02 7.34
CA HIS A 104 -2.56 -0.66 8.58
C HIS A 104 -1.49 -0.55 9.67
N ILE A 105 -0.21 -0.72 9.34
CA ILE A 105 0.89 -0.53 10.31
C ILE A 105 1.04 0.95 10.64
N HIS A 106 1.09 1.84 9.65
CA HIS A 106 1.28 3.26 9.92
C HIS A 106 0.10 3.81 10.72
N THR A 107 -1.14 3.52 10.33
CA THR A 107 -2.32 3.98 11.08
C THR A 107 -2.37 3.35 12.45
N TYR A 108 -2.12 2.03 12.62
CA TYR A 108 -2.17 1.39 13.92
C TYR A 108 -1.08 1.93 14.85
N ILE A 109 0.18 1.98 14.40
CA ILE A 109 1.28 2.51 15.21
C ILE A 109 1.06 3.99 15.51
N HIS A 110 0.74 4.80 14.50
CA HIS A 110 0.55 6.23 14.70
C HIS A 110 -0.64 6.50 15.61
N THR A 111 -1.80 5.86 15.40
CA THR A 111 -2.97 6.05 16.26
C THR A 111 -2.72 5.49 17.65
N TYR A 112 -2.14 4.31 17.81
CA TYR A 112 -1.88 3.73 19.13
C TYR A 112 -0.88 4.56 19.91
N ILE A 113 0.28 4.90 19.33
CA ILE A 113 1.29 5.71 19.99
C ILE A 113 0.76 7.11 20.25
N HIS A 114 0.18 7.78 19.25
CA HIS A 114 -0.34 9.13 19.43
C HIS A 114 -1.46 9.15 20.45
N THR A 115 -2.45 8.28 20.37
CA THR A 115 -3.55 8.25 21.34
C THR A 115 -3.05 7.85 22.71
N TYR A 116 -2.24 6.80 22.86
CA TYR A 116 -1.76 6.37 24.16
C TYR A 116 -0.87 7.43 24.81
N ILE A 117 0.15 7.93 24.11
CA ILE A 117 1.05 8.96 24.66
C ILE A 117 0.29 10.26 24.89
N HIS A 118 -0.47 10.75 23.92
CA HIS A 118 -1.19 12.00 24.06
C HIS A 118 -2.24 11.90 25.16
N THR A 119 -3.06 10.86 25.20
CA THR A 119 -4.07 10.72 26.26
C THR A 119 -3.42 10.49 27.61
N TYR A 120 -2.43 9.62 27.73
CA TYR A 120 -1.78 9.34 29.02
C TYR A 120 -1.06 10.57 29.55
N ILE A 121 -0.21 11.22 28.74
CA ILE A 121 0.50 12.43 29.15
C ILE A 121 -0.49 13.57 29.42
N HIS A 122 -1.41 13.85 28.50
CA HIS A 122 -2.34 14.96 28.66
C HIS A 122 -3.27 14.74 29.85
N THR A 123 -3.81 13.54 30.04
CA THR A 123 -4.68 13.24 31.19
C THR A 123 -3.88 13.21 32.48
N TYR A 124 -2.72 12.57 32.53
CA TYR A 124 -1.91 12.51 33.74
C TYR A 124 -1.42 13.90 34.15
N ILE A 125 -0.84 14.66 33.22
CA ILE A 125 -0.37 16.02 33.50
C ILE A 125 -1.55 16.93 33.86
N ASN A 126 -2.63 16.96 33.07
CA ASN A 126 -3.75 17.84 33.40
C ASN A 126 -4.42 17.41 34.70
N THR A 127 -4.69 16.14 34.93
CA THR A 127 -5.32 15.72 36.19
C THR A 127 -4.41 16.00 37.36
N TYR A 128 -3.12 15.65 37.30
CA TYR A 128 -2.20 15.87 38.41
C TYR A 128 -1.99 17.36 38.68
N ILE A 129 -1.65 18.16 37.65
CA ILE A 129 -1.43 19.61 37.82
C ILE A 129 -2.73 20.30 38.22
N HIS A 130 -3.84 20.03 37.52
CA HIS A 130 -5.11 20.68 37.81
C HIS A 130 -5.60 20.29 39.20
N THR A 131 -5.63 19.01 39.55
CA THR A 131 -6.08 18.61 40.90
C THR A 131 -5.13 19.12 41.97
N TYR A 132 -3.81 18.99 41.83
CA TYR A 132 -2.87 19.44 42.83
C TYR A 132 -2.94 20.96 43.04
N ILE A 133 -2.83 21.75 41.96
CA ILE A 133 -2.88 23.20 42.07
C ILE A 133 -4.27 23.68 42.50
N HIS A 134 -5.33 23.16 41.90
CA HIS A 134 -6.70 23.58 42.24
C HIS A 134 -7.03 23.21 43.68
N THR A 135 -6.78 21.98 44.12
CA THR A 135 -7.07 21.57 45.49
C THR A 135 -6.19 22.32 46.48
N TYR A 136 -4.89 22.48 46.22
CA TYR A 136 -3.99 23.20 47.12
C TYR A 136 -4.40 24.66 47.27
N ILE A 137 -4.59 25.38 46.16
CA ILE A 137 -4.98 26.80 46.20
C ILE A 137 -6.38 26.95 46.79
N HIS A 138 -7.34 26.14 46.36
CA HIS A 138 -8.72 26.23 46.85
C HIS A 138 -8.81 25.92 48.34
N THR A 139 -8.15 24.87 48.81
CA THR A 139 -8.13 24.52 50.25
C THR A 139 -7.40 25.59 51.06
N TYR A 140 -6.26 26.09 50.59
CA TYR A 140 -5.51 27.15 51.26
C TYR A 140 -6.33 28.44 51.40
N ILE A 141 -6.89 28.94 50.29
CA ILE A 141 -7.70 30.17 50.31
C ILE A 141 -8.98 29.96 51.13
N HIS A 142 -9.67 28.84 50.95
CA HIS A 142 -10.93 28.59 51.67
C HIS A 142 -10.70 28.43 53.18
N THR A 143 -9.64 27.75 53.60
CA THR A 143 -9.28 27.64 55.02
C THR A 143 -8.89 29.01 55.60
N TYR A 144 -8.10 29.79 54.88
CA TYR A 144 -7.69 31.14 55.29
C TYR A 144 -8.89 32.09 55.44
N ILE A 145 -9.81 32.11 54.46
CA ILE A 145 -11.04 32.91 54.53
C ILE A 145 -11.94 32.42 55.67
N ARG A 146 -12.07 31.11 55.87
CA ARG A 146 -12.87 30.54 56.97
C ARG A 146 -12.30 30.93 58.33
N GLN A 147 -10.97 30.97 58.48
CA GLN A 147 -10.29 31.45 59.68
C GLN A 147 -10.55 32.95 59.91
N ILE A 148 -10.44 33.77 58.88
CA ILE A 148 -10.76 35.21 58.96
C ILE A 148 -12.22 35.43 59.37
N ASN A 149 -13.16 34.72 58.74
CA ASN A 149 -14.58 34.83 59.09
C ASN A 149 -14.88 34.37 60.52
N TYR A 150 -14.20 33.32 61.00
CA TYR A 150 -14.29 32.90 62.40
C TYR A 150 -13.78 34.01 63.33
N TYR A 151 -12.63 34.61 63.03
CA TYR A 151 -12.05 35.72 63.78
C TYR A 151 -12.96 36.97 63.83
N TYR A 152 -13.54 37.37 62.71
CA TYR A 152 -14.49 38.51 62.71
C TYR A 152 -15.79 38.18 63.45
N ARG A 153 -16.26 36.93 63.39
CA ARG A 153 -17.46 36.49 64.13
C ARG A 153 -17.22 36.51 65.63
N THR A 154 -16.06 36.08 66.12
CA THR A 154 -15.72 36.13 67.54
C THR A 154 -15.59 37.56 68.04
N ILE A 155 -14.96 38.47 67.28
CA ILE A 155 -14.94 39.91 67.62
C ILE A 155 -16.36 40.48 67.71
N ARG A 156 -17.22 40.19 66.73
CA ARG A 156 -18.61 40.69 66.72
C ARG A 156 -19.43 40.21 67.92
N GLU A 157 -19.24 38.96 68.33
CA GLU A 157 -19.90 38.44 69.53
C GLU A 157 -19.31 39.03 70.81
N GLN A 158 -17.99 39.30 70.86
CA GLN A 158 -17.39 40.05 71.96
C GLN A 158 -17.97 41.48 72.07
N ASP A 159 -18.11 42.20 70.96
CA ASP A 159 -18.71 43.55 70.94
C ASP A 159 -20.17 43.56 71.42
N LYS A 160 -20.97 42.55 71.02
CA LYS A 160 -22.34 42.38 71.53
C LYS A 160 -22.40 42.10 73.02
N LEU A 161 -21.45 41.31 73.54
CA LEU A 161 -21.33 41.02 74.97
C LEU A 161 -20.79 42.22 75.76
N ILE A 162 -20.01 43.10 75.14
CA ILE A 162 -19.58 44.38 75.72
C ILE A 162 -20.75 45.38 75.79
N ALA A 163 -21.67 45.37 74.82
CA ALA A 163 -22.81 46.27 74.78
C ALA A 163 -23.98 45.90 75.74
N ARG A 164 -24.03 44.67 76.29
CA ARG A 164 -25.20 44.14 77.02
C ARG A 164 -25.00 43.84 78.52
N GLY A 165 -23.84 44.11 79.13
CA GLY A 165 -23.58 43.64 80.50
C GLY A 165 -22.85 44.62 81.42
N PRO A 166 -23.16 44.65 82.73
CA PRO A 166 -22.44 45.44 83.72
C PRO A 166 -21.03 44.85 83.94
N THR A 167 -20.07 45.71 84.30
CA THR A 167 -18.66 45.38 84.54
C THR A 167 -18.49 44.24 85.56
N ARG A 168 -18.35 43.00 85.07
CA ARG A 168 -17.86 41.84 85.84
C ARG A 168 -16.38 41.59 85.53
N THR A 169 -15.66 41.06 86.52
CA THR A 169 -14.20 40.84 86.52
C THR A 169 -13.73 39.97 85.34
N CYS A 170 -12.53 40.24 84.82
CA CYS A 170 -12.02 39.65 83.57
C CYS A 170 -11.98 38.10 83.58
N GLU A 171 -11.86 37.47 84.74
CA GLU A 171 -11.81 36.00 84.90
C GLU A 171 -13.16 35.33 84.64
N THR A 172 -14.27 35.89 85.15
CA THR A 172 -15.61 35.34 84.84
C THR A 172 -15.96 35.49 83.36
N ARG A 173 -15.40 36.52 82.70
CA ARG A 173 -15.55 36.78 81.27
C ARG A 173 -14.76 35.79 80.41
N ARG A 174 -13.59 35.34 80.87
CA ARG A 174 -12.81 34.27 80.24
C ARG A 174 -13.58 32.96 80.25
N ASP A 175 -14.12 32.57 81.41
CA ASP A 175 -14.78 31.27 81.58
C ASP A 175 -16.11 31.13 80.83
N THR A 176 -16.81 32.24 80.59
CA THR A 176 -18.03 32.24 79.75
C THR A 176 -17.70 32.13 78.27
N VAL A 177 -16.64 32.80 77.81
CA VAL A 177 -16.20 32.72 76.41
C VAL A 177 -15.58 31.35 76.11
N VAL A 178 -14.77 30.79 77.02
CA VAL A 178 -14.22 29.43 76.89
C VAL A 178 -15.33 28.39 76.82
N ARG A 179 -16.38 28.50 77.65
CA ARG A 179 -17.54 27.58 77.61
C ARG A 179 -18.40 27.71 76.35
N HIS A 180 -18.45 28.88 75.71
CA HIS A 180 -19.25 29.08 74.50
C HIS A 180 -18.48 28.80 73.19
N CYS A 181 -17.17 29.05 73.16
CA CYS A 181 -16.35 28.92 71.95
C CYS A 181 -15.44 27.67 71.93
N GLY A 182 -15.27 26.96 73.06
CA GLY A 182 -14.50 25.72 73.11
C GLY A 182 -13.01 25.86 72.77
N CYS A 183 -12.43 27.04 72.97
CA CYS A 183 -11.02 27.34 72.69
C CYS A 183 -10.27 27.69 73.98
N ASP A 184 -8.99 27.33 74.09
CA ASP A 184 -8.11 27.82 75.15
C ASP A 184 -7.79 29.30 74.92
N VAL A 185 -8.07 30.12 75.92
CA VAL A 185 -7.98 31.58 75.82
C VAL A 185 -6.89 32.07 76.77
N THR A 186 -5.87 32.75 76.24
CA THR A 186 -4.88 33.51 77.03
C THR A 186 -5.37 34.94 77.25
N VAL A 187 -5.42 35.39 78.50
CA VAL A 187 -5.89 36.73 78.87
C VAL A 187 -4.67 37.61 79.16
N ILE A 188 -4.51 38.70 78.41
CA ILE A 188 -3.50 39.73 78.69
C ILE A 188 -4.19 40.90 79.37
N LEU A 189 -3.92 41.10 80.66
CA LEU A 189 -4.39 42.26 81.42
C LEU A 189 -3.49 43.46 81.11
N ARG A 190 -4.01 44.49 80.43
CA ARG A 190 -3.41 45.83 80.49
C ARG A 190 -4.14 46.65 81.56
N HIS A 191 -3.39 47.11 82.55
CA HIS A 191 -3.88 48.05 83.55
C HIS A 191 -4.41 49.31 82.85
N PHE A 192 -5.66 49.67 83.18
CA PHE A 192 -6.42 50.84 82.70
C PHE A 192 -7.07 50.78 81.30
N ARG A 193 -7.94 49.78 81.03
CA ARG A 193 -9.21 49.84 80.23
C ARG A 193 -9.76 48.41 79.98
N PRO A 194 -11.03 48.20 79.55
CA PRO A 194 -11.68 46.89 79.67
C PRO A 194 -10.92 45.82 78.88
N CYS A 195 -10.84 44.63 79.48
CA CYS A 195 -10.01 43.49 79.08
C CYS A 195 -9.90 43.32 77.55
N LEU A 196 -8.70 43.51 76.98
CA LEU A 196 -8.42 43.18 75.59
C LEU A 196 -8.13 41.68 75.51
N LEU A 197 -9.08 40.90 75.02
CA LEU A 197 -8.93 39.47 74.77
C LEU A 197 -8.28 39.27 73.38
N VAL A 198 -6.96 39.10 73.36
CA VAL A 198 -6.23 38.78 72.13
C VAL A 198 -6.03 37.26 72.08
N GLN A 199 -6.73 36.59 71.18
CA GLN A 199 -6.51 35.18 70.88
C GLN A 199 -5.41 35.06 69.81
N VAL A 200 -4.30 34.41 70.17
CA VAL A 200 -3.30 33.91 69.21
C VAL A 200 -3.42 32.38 69.22
N PRO A 201 -3.78 31.71 68.11
CA PRO A 201 -3.63 30.26 68.05
C PRO A 201 -2.15 29.94 67.83
N LEU A 202 -1.52 29.27 68.80
CA LEU A 202 -0.45 28.33 68.50
C LEU A 202 -1.05 27.22 67.62
N PHE A 203 -0.38 26.83 66.53
CA PHE A 203 0.47 25.64 66.55
C PHE A 203 1.02 25.28 65.18
N THR A 204 2.26 24.82 65.24
CA THR A 204 2.99 23.91 64.36
C THR A 204 2.10 22.96 63.57
N TYR A 205 2.41 22.77 62.28
CA TYR A 205 2.05 21.55 61.59
C TYR A 205 3.34 20.79 61.21
N ASN A 206 3.52 19.66 61.89
CA ASN A 206 4.38 18.57 61.45
C ASN A 206 3.90 18.09 60.08
N PHE A 207 4.80 18.12 59.10
CA PHE A 207 4.64 17.47 57.80
C PHE A 207 5.15 16.03 57.94
N LEU A 208 4.26 15.06 58.08
CA LEU A 208 4.50 13.64 57.85
C LEU A 208 3.13 12.99 57.56
N ASP A 209 2.81 12.93 56.26
CA ASP A 209 2.33 11.78 55.49
C ASP A 209 1.64 12.25 54.19
#